data_AF-A0A9D1PVU6-F1
#
_entry.id   AF-A0A9D1PVU6-F1
#
_cell.length_a   1.000
_cell.length_b   1.000
_cell.length_c   1.000
_cell.angle_alpha   90.00
_cell.angle_beta   90.00
_cell.angle_gamma   90.00
#
_symmetry.space_group_name_H-M   'P 1'
#
loop_
_entity.id
_entity.type
_entity.pdbx_description
1 polymer ?
#
loop_
_entity_poly.entity_id
_entity_poly.type
_entity_poly.pdbx_seq_one_letter_code
_entity_poly.pdbx_strand_id
1 'polypeptide(L)'
;MAKGNYRYYWQKRKIIILCDAWYTKGQIIELYYKHKNIELIGAVNKRTNFYLLPPERVPGQKGRTPLKGRELAIEDLIFESIPDEKLQFAHKEVKTDLFGLDTTI
;
A
#
# COMPACT_ATOMS: atom_id res chain seq x y z
N MET A 1 24.75 11.03 30.61
CA MET A 1 24.41 10.40 29.29
C MET A 1 23.05 10.91 28.86
N ALA A 2 23.01 11.67 27.76
CA ALA A 2 21.84 12.42 27.30
C ALA A 2 20.72 11.49 26.78
N LYS A 3 19.78 11.12 27.65
CA LYS A 3 18.46 10.60 27.25
C LYS A 3 17.50 11.75 26.88
N GLY A 4 18.02 12.73 26.13
CA GLY A 4 17.32 13.97 25.79
C GLY A 4 16.97 14.02 24.30
N ASN A 5 15.69 14.26 24.01
CA ASN A 5 15.18 14.86 22.78
C ASN A 5 15.16 14.06 21.47
N TYR A 6 15.65 12.81 21.37
CA TYR A 6 15.55 12.05 20.11
C TYR A 6 14.10 11.87 19.63
N ARG A 7 13.14 11.67 20.55
CA ARG A 7 11.71 11.49 20.21
C ARG A 7 11.12 12.65 19.39
N TYR A 8 11.59 13.88 19.58
CA TYR A 8 11.09 15.05 18.86
C TYR A 8 11.68 15.21 17.45
N TYR A 9 12.90 14.72 17.22
CA TYR A 9 13.56 14.80 15.92
C TYR A 9 13.00 13.80 14.89
N TRP A 10 12.65 12.60 15.34
CA TRP A 10 12.09 11.57 14.46
C TRP A 10 10.74 11.99 13.86
N GLN A 11 9.90 12.72 14.61
CA GLN A 11 8.58 13.16 14.12
C GLN A 11 8.66 14.23 13.02
N LYS A 12 9.77 14.96 12.92
CA LYS A 12 9.95 16.04 11.93
C LYS A 12 10.63 15.60 10.63
N ARG A 13 11.19 14.38 10.59
CA ARG A 13 11.90 13.87 9.41
C ARG A 13 11.03 12.86 8.67
N LYS A 14 11.07 12.91 7.35
CA LYS A 14 10.51 11.86 6.50
C LYS A 14 11.36 10.60 6.67
N ILE A 15 10.73 9.49 7.03
CA ILE A 15 11.35 8.18 7.24
C ILE A 15 10.79 7.25 6.16
N ILE A 16 11.65 6.62 5.38
CA ILE A 16 11.24 5.59 4.41
C ILE A 16 11.66 4.24 4.99
N ILE A 17 10.69 3.36 5.20
CA ILE A 17 10.91 1.98 5.63
C ILE A 17 10.96 1.12 4.37
N LEU A 18 12.09 0.43 4.18
CA LEU A 18 12.25 -0.62 3.18
C LEU A 18 11.99 -1.98 3.83
N CYS A 19 11.03 -2.73 3.31
CA CYS A 19 10.53 -3.93 3.99
C CYS A 19 10.42 -5.12 3.02
N ASP A 20 10.92 -6.28 3.45
CA ASP A 20 10.72 -7.52 2.70
C ASP A 20 9.28 -8.06 2.87
N ALA A 21 8.82 -8.88 1.94
CA ALA A 21 7.45 -9.43 1.85
C ALA A 21 6.98 -10.20 3.08
N TRP A 22 7.92 -10.66 3.91
CA TRP A 22 7.60 -11.32 5.18
C TRP A 22 7.12 -10.36 6.26
N TYR A 23 7.52 -9.09 6.17
CA TYR A 23 7.39 -8.10 7.24
C TYR A 23 6.42 -6.95 6.90
N THR A 24 5.92 -6.85 5.67
CA THR A 24 4.88 -5.88 5.27
C THR A 24 3.50 -6.26 5.82
N LYS A 25 3.37 -6.41 7.14
CA LYS A 25 2.12 -6.75 7.83
C LYS A 25 2.19 -6.34 9.31
N GLY A 26 1.04 -6.34 9.99
CA GLY A 26 0.96 -6.15 11.44
C GLY A 26 1.61 -4.84 11.91
N GLN A 27 2.58 -4.94 12.81
CA GLN A 27 3.22 -3.78 13.47
C GLN A 27 3.87 -2.79 12.50
N ILE A 28 4.43 -3.25 11.37
CA ILE A 28 5.04 -2.35 10.37
C ILE A 28 3.98 -1.46 9.72
N ILE A 29 2.80 -2.02 9.45
CA ILE A 29 1.66 -1.29 8.91
C ILE A 29 1.05 -0.37 9.96
N GLU A 30 0.95 -0.84 11.20
CA GLU A 30 0.50 -0.02 12.32
C GLU A 30 1.39 1.22 12.51
N LEU A 31 2.71 1.06 12.37
CA LEU A 31 3.66 2.17 12.42
C LEU A 31 3.42 3.19 11.31
N TYR A 32 3.15 2.73 10.08
CA TYR A 32 2.78 3.59 8.96
C TYR A 32 1.50 4.40 9.26
N TYR A 33 0.45 3.75 9.77
CA TYR A 33 -0.80 4.44 10.14
C TYR A 33 -0.63 5.45 11.28
N LYS A 34 0.19 5.12 12.27
CA LYS A 34 0.40 5.94 13.47
C LYS A 34 1.22 7.21 13.20
N HIS A 35 2.07 7.20 12.17
CA HIS A 35 3.06 8.24 11.93
C HIS A 35 3.00 8.78 10.50
N LYS A 36 2.45 9.99 10.35
CA LYS A 36 2.32 10.68 9.04
C LYS A 36 3.65 10.96 8.33
N ASN A 37 4.77 10.87 9.04
CA ASN A 37 6.10 11.11 8.50
C ASN A 37 6.80 9.82 8.02
N ILE A 38 6.11 8.68 8.02
CA ILE A 38 6.62 7.39 7.55
C ILE A 38 6.04 7.06 6.18
N GLU A 39 6.89 6.67 5.25
CA GLU A 39 6.53 5.99 4.01
C GLU A 39 7.03 4.54 4.06
N LEU A 40 6.23 3.61 3.55
CA LEU A 40 6.57 2.20 3.50
C LEU A 40 6.69 1.77 2.03
N ILE A 41 7.87 1.30 1.65
CA ILE A 41 8.11 0.64 0.37
C ILE A 41 8.53 -0.78 0.70
N GLY A 42 7.80 -1.76 0.18
CA GLY A 42 8.14 -3.14 0.47
C GLY A 42 7.64 -4.11 -0.58
N ALA A 43 8.30 -5.26 -0.62
CA ALA A 43 7.80 -6.39 -1.36
C ALA A 43 6.51 -6.87 -0.69
N VAL A 44 5.58 -7.44 -1.47
CA VAL A 44 4.35 -8.01 -0.94
C VAL A 44 4.27 -9.47 -1.38
N ASN A 45 3.77 -10.33 -0.50
CA ASN A 45 3.61 -11.74 -0.83
C ASN A 45 2.64 -11.92 -2.01
N LYS A 46 2.94 -12.82 -2.94
CA LYS A 46 2.07 -13.16 -4.08
C LYS A 46 0.67 -13.65 -3.68
N ARG A 47 0.49 -14.09 -2.43
CA ARG A 47 -0.80 -14.55 -1.88
C ARG A 47 -1.66 -13.41 -1.35
N THR A 48 -1.16 -12.18 -1.36
CA THR A 48 -1.94 -11.01 -0.97
C THR A 48 -2.90 -10.67 -2.11
N ASN A 49 -4.18 -10.57 -1.80
CA ASN A 49 -5.17 -10.16 -2.78
C ASN A 49 -5.06 -8.65 -3.04
N PHE A 50 -5.02 -8.30 -4.32
CA PHE A 50 -5.10 -6.93 -4.80
C PHE A 50 -6.41 -6.76 -5.55
N TYR A 51 -7.00 -5.57 -5.42
CA TYR A 51 -8.27 -5.23 -6.02
C TYR A 51 -8.10 -3.94 -6.80
N LEU A 52 -8.83 -3.82 -7.91
CA LEU A 52 -8.98 -2.52 -8.55
C LEU A 52 -9.63 -1.52 -7.58
N LEU A 53 -9.44 -0.24 -7.87
CA LEU A 53 -10.13 0.83 -7.15
C LEU A 53 -11.65 0.62 -7.21
N PRO A 54 -12.39 1.02 -6.17
CA PRO A 54 -13.85 0.93 -6.18
C PRO A 54 -14.41 1.73 -7.36
N PRO A 55 -15.44 1.21 -8.06
CA PRO A 55 -16.05 1.93 -9.16
C PRO A 55 -16.69 3.22 -8.67
N GLU A 56 -16.70 4.25 -9.52
CA GLU A 56 -17.42 5.48 -9.22
C GLU A 56 -18.91 5.21 -9.05
N ARG A 57 -19.54 5.91 -8.11
CA ARG A 57 -20.98 5.78 -7.88
C ARG A 57 -21.73 6.38 -9.07
N VAL A 58 -22.47 5.55 -9.78
CA VAL A 58 -23.31 6.01 -10.89
C VAL A 58 -24.56 6.71 -10.33
N PRO A 59 -24.90 7.93 -10.79
CA PRO A 59 -26.12 8.62 -10.39
C PRO A 59 -27.37 7.75 -10.65
N GLY A 60 -28.25 7.62 -9.65
CA GLY A 60 -29.47 6.81 -9.76
C GLY A 60 -29.30 5.31 -9.47
N GLN A 61 -28.07 4.82 -9.23
CA GLN A 61 -27.84 3.43 -8.83
C GLN A 61 -28.36 3.19 -7.41
N LYS A 62 -29.26 2.20 -7.26
CA LYS A 62 -29.74 1.72 -5.96
C LYS A 62 -28.70 0.78 -5.33
N GLY A 63 -28.47 0.92 -4.03
CA GLY A 63 -27.55 0.10 -3.25
C GLY A 63 -26.23 0.79 -2.90
N ARG A 64 -25.44 0.14 -2.03
CA ARG A 64 -24.12 0.62 -1.59
C ARG A 64 -23.08 0.26 -2.65
N THR A 65 -22.30 1.24 -3.10
CA THR A 65 -21.13 1.00 -3.95
C THR A 65 -20.14 0.08 -3.23
N PRO A 66 -19.58 -0.94 -3.90
CA PRO A 66 -18.63 -1.85 -3.26
C PRO A 66 -17.38 -1.10 -2.80
N LEU A 67 -16.81 -1.53 -1.67
CA LEU A 67 -15.62 -0.90 -1.06
C LEU A 67 -14.33 -1.14 -1.87
N LYS A 68 -14.35 -2.15 -2.74
CA LYS A 68 -13.25 -2.62 -3.58
C LYS A 68 -13.80 -2.94 -4.97
N GLY A 69 -12.98 -2.76 -6.00
CA GLY A 69 -13.25 -3.28 -7.33
C GLY A 69 -13.07 -4.80 -7.40
N ARG A 70 -13.06 -5.34 -8.62
CA ARG A 70 -12.72 -6.75 -8.85
C ARG A 70 -11.29 -7.05 -8.43
N GLU A 71 -11.02 -8.32 -8.12
CA GLU A 71 -9.66 -8.81 -7.90
C GLU A 71 -8.80 -8.56 -9.14
N LEU A 72 -7.57 -8.11 -8.89
CA LEU A 72 -6.57 -7.82 -9.90
C LEU A 72 -5.77 -9.09 -10.18
N ALA A 73 -5.82 -9.54 -11.43
CA ALA A 73 -4.96 -10.60 -11.93
C ALA A 73 -3.67 -10.02 -12.51
N ILE A 74 -2.61 -10.82 -12.62
CA ILE A 74 -1.33 -10.36 -13.19
C ILE A 74 -1.51 -9.99 -14.66
N GLU A 75 -2.40 -10.68 -15.35
CA GLU A 75 -2.75 -10.48 -16.76
C GLU A 75 -3.43 -9.12 -17.00
N ASP A 76 -3.93 -8.45 -15.96
CA ASP A 76 -4.52 -7.11 -16.03
C ASP A 76 -3.49 -5.97 -15.98
N LEU A 77 -2.20 -6.32 -15.86
CA LEU A 77 -1.10 -5.37 -15.81
C LEU A 77 -0.53 -5.15 -17.21
N ILE A 78 -0.28 -3.89 -17.53
CA ILE A 78 0.41 -3.49 -18.76
C ILE A 78 1.89 -3.45 -18.41
N PHE A 79 2.65 -4.38 -18.99
CA PHE A 79 4.09 -4.48 -18.75
C PHE A 79 4.87 -3.61 -19.74
N GLU A 80 5.79 -2.83 -19.19
CA GLU A 80 6.78 -2.06 -19.92
C GLU A 80 8.12 -2.80 -19.89
N SER A 81 8.79 -2.86 -21.04
CA SER A 81 10.15 -3.40 -21.14
C SER A 81 11.17 -2.31 -20.83
N ILE A 82 12.15 -2.62 -19.98
CA ILE A 82 13.32 -1.76 -19.79
C ILE A 82 14.28 -2.05 -20.94
N PRO A 83 14.69 -1.04 -21.73
CA PRO A 83 15.70 -1.22 -22.77
C PRO A 83 16.97 -1.85 -22.18
N ASP A 84 17.57 -2.79 -22.91
CA ASP A 84 18.80 -3.51 -22.52
C ASP A 84 18.69 -4.49 -21.35
N GLU A 85 17.50 -4.67 -20.76
CA GLU A 85 17.26 -5.62 -19.68
C GLU A 85 16.18 -6.66 -20.06
N LYS A 86 16.33 -7.88 -19.56
CA LYS A 86 15.27 -8.92 -19.66
C LYS A 86 14.16 -8.72 -18.62
N LEU A 87 14.10 -7.55 -18.00
CA LEU A 87 13.17 -7.22 -16.93
C LEU A 87 12.00 -6.42 -17.49
N GLN A 88 10.81 -6.75 -16.99
CA GLN A 88 9.57 -6.05 -17.27
C GLN A 88 9.01 -5.51 -15.96
N PHE A 89 8.42 -4.32 -16.00
CA PHE A 89 7.75 -3.74 -14.84
C PHE A 89 6.36 -3.27 -15.23
N ALA A 90 5.48 -3.19 -14.24
CA ALA A 90 4.16 -2.61 -14.37
C ALA A 90 3.82 -1.89 -13.07
N HIS A 91 3.05 -0.82 -13.16
CA HIS A 91 2.54 -0.11 -11.98
C HIS A 91 1.03 0.09 -12.11
N LYS A 92 0.32 -0.07 -10.99
CA LYS A 92 -1.12 0.14 -10.93
C LYS A 92 -1.53 0.54 -9.53
N GLU A 93 -2.41 1.52 -9.42
CA GLU A 93 -3.03 1.86 -8.16
C GLU A 93 -4.10 0.81 -7.82
N VAL A 94 -4.06 0.28 -6.59
CA VAL A 94 -4.85 -0.86 -6.15
C VAL A 94 -5.32 -0.70 -4.71
N LYS A 95 -6.44 -1.33 -4.36
CA LYS A 95 -6.78 -1.64 -2.97
C LYS A 95 -6.23 -3.00 -2.57
N THR A 96 -5.88 -3.16 -1.30
CA THR A 96 -5.38 -4.42 -0.76
C THR A 96 -5.91 -4.64 0.67
N ASP A 97 -5.99 -5.91 1.07
CA ASP A 97 -6.29 -6.28 2.46
C ASP A 97 -5.10 -6.13 3.42
N LEU A 98 -3.92 -5.85 2.87
CA LEU A 98 -2.69 -5.73 3.65
C LEU A 98 -2.81 -4.70 4.78
N PHE A 99 -3.47 -3.58 4.50
CA PHE A 99 -3.57 -2.45 5.41
C PHE A 99 -4.76 -2.53 6.37
N GLY A 100 -5.51 -3.63 6.36
CA GLY A 100 -6.80 -3.74 7.04
C GLY A 100 -7.90 -3.03 6.24
N LEU A 101 -9.14 -3.53 6.37
CA LEU A 101 -10.29 -2.82 5.85
C LEU A 101 -10.36 -1.45 6.54
N ASP A 102 -10.65 -0.39 5.78
CA ASP A 102 -10.90 0.97 6.25
C ASP A 102 -11.95 0.97 7.40
N THR A 103 -11.55 0.63 8.62
CA THR A 103 -12.26 1.00 9.84
C THR A 103 -11.82 2.40 10.14
N THR A 104 -12.60 3.35 9.64
CA THR A 104 -12.70 4.71 10.13
C THR A 104 -12.51 4.71 11.65
N ILE A 105 -11.40 5.29 12.11
CA ILE A 105 -11.26 5.85 13.46
C ILE A 105 -11.59 7.33 13.33
#